data_AF-A0A5J4N7T3-F1
#
_entry.id   AF-A0A5J4N7T3-F1
#
_cell.length_a   1.000
_cell.length_b   1.000
_cell.length_c   1.000
_cell.angle_alpha   90.00
_cell.angle_beta   90.00
_cell.angle_gamma   90.00
#
_symmetry.space_group_name_H-M   'P 1'
#
loop_
_entity.id
_entity.type
_entity.pdbx_description
1 polymer ?
#
loop_
_entity_poly.entity_id
_entity_poly.type
_entity_poly.pdbx_seq_one_letter_code
_entity_poly.pdbx_strand_id
1 'polypeptide(L)'
;MDALIYLSMDNAKTIINVLKAVQFRDLATVFATANGLKITVEDAKCIQGNAFLHAELFREYKLSKDVISFKTNINVLIDCLSIFGMTSQTSSTSLIMTYKEYGSTLDLLLEENGVVAECNIKTMEAFEVLDFDFSGSSSADKIIVKSECMREAFSELDMSSEILELTLIPPPAAQPRLRFTTYGLAGTMHFDLPRSSDQVEVFELRSAAPRVARYRLSLLRPATNRALSMATRISLRVNERGFLSMQHMINLADGQAAFVEFFCVPDEDDGEQSGDDGTLSRTAQPPDVQSTSLAGVPMSDVERQKRTQTVWDPDWSD
;
A
#
# COMPACT_ATOMS: atom_id res chain seq x y z
N MET A 1 -14.51 25.43 -20.68
CA MET A 1 -13.49 25.22 -19.65
C MET A 1 -12.82 23.90 -19.96
N ASP A 2 -11.50 23.85 -19.87
CA ASP A 2 -10.78 22.58 -19.98
C ASP A 2 -11.12 21.71 -18.76
N ALA A 3 -11.22 20.40 -18.98
CA ALA A 3 -11.55 19.45 -17.92
C ALA A 3 -10.50 19.50 -16.79
N LEU A 4 -10.91 19.24 -15.55
CA LEU A 4 -9.97 19.07 -14.43
C LEU A 4 -8.95 17.97 -14.72
N ILE A 5 -9.41 16.80 -15.16
CA ILE A 5 -8.57 15.70 -15.60
C ILE A 5 -8.99 15.32 -17.02
N TYR A 6 -7.99 15.19 -17.89
CA TYR A 6 -8.13 14.53 -19.18
C TYR A 6 -6.97 13.56 -19.35
N LEU A 7 -7.29 12.29 -19.59
CA LEU A 7 -6.28 11.30 -19.98
C LEU A 7 -6.79 10.40 -21.08
N SER A 8 -5.85 9.90 -21.89
CA SER A 8 -6.12 8.90 -22.92
C SER A 8 -5.05 7.81 -22.94
N MET A 9 -5.45 6.59 -23.26
CA MET A 9 -4.52 5.46 -23.42
C MET A 9 -5.05 4.47 -24.46
N ASP A 10 -4.15 3.75 -25.11
CA ASP A 10 -4.50 2.83 -26.19
C ASP A 10 -4.97 1.45 -25.68
N ASN A 11 -4.68 1.12 -24.41
CA ASN A 11 -5.08 -0.15 -23.81
C ASN A 11 -5.44 -0.05 -22.32
N ALA A 12 -6.74 0.12 -22.03
CA ALA A 12 -7.31 0.15 -20.68
C ALA A 12 -7.05 -1.13 -19.88
N LYS A 13 -6.86 -2.28 -20.55
CA LYS A 13 -6.62 -3.58 -19.87
C LYS A 13 -5.37 -3.54 -18.98
N THR A 14 -4.40 -2.70 -19.33
CA THR A 14 -3.16 -2.47 -18.57
C THR A 14 -3.44 -2.02 -17.13
N ILE A 15 -4.39 -1.11 -16.93
CA ILE A 15 -4.65 -0.53 -15.60
C ILE A 15 -5.63 -1.35 -14.76
N ILE A 16 -6.49 -2.17 -15.41
CA ILE A 16 -7.50 -2.98 -14.70
C ILE A 16 -6.85 -3.92 -13.69
N ASN A 17 -5.74 -4.55 -14.08
CA ASN A 17 -5.02 -5.49 -13.24
C ASN A 17 -4.47 -4.80 -11.97
N VAL A 18 -3.92 -3.61 -12.12
CA VAL A 18 -3.41 -2.80 -11.00
C VAL A 18 -4.55 -2.38 -10.07
N LEU A 19 -5.70 -1.96 -10.61
CA LEU A 19 -6.87 -1.61 -9.81
C LEU A 19 -7.44 -2.82 -9.06
N LYS A 20 -7.51 -3.99 -9.72
CA LYS A 20 -7.98 -5.23 -9.10
C LYS A 20 -7.15 -5.61 -7.87
N ALA A 21 -5.84 -5.37 -7.90
CA ALA A 21 -4.96 -5.66 -6.77
C ALA A 21 -5.37 -4.92 -5.49
N VAL A 22 -5.90 -3.70 -5.59
CA VAL A 22 -6.37 -2.88 -4.45
C VAL A 22 -7.89 -2.92 -4.24
N GLN A 23 -8.64 -3.74 -4.99
CA GLN A 23 -10.10 -3.81 -4.92
C GLN A 23 -10.60 -4.66 -3.73
N PHE A 24 -10.32 -4.23 -2.50
CA PHE A 24 -10.76 -4.94 -1.28
C PHE A 24 -11.86 -4.21 -0.48
N ARG A 25 -12.23 -3.01 -0.91
CA ARG A 25 -13.40 -2.25 -0.45
C ARG A 25 -14.09 -1.58 -1.64
N ASP A 26 -15.29 -1.06 -1.40
CA ASP A 26 -16.14 -0.55 -2.49
C ASP A 26 -15.73 0.84 -2.97
N LEU A 27 -15.11 1.64 -2.11
CA LEU A 27 -14.76 3.02 -2.42
C LEU A 27 -13.25 3.21 -2.43
N ALA A 28 -12.78 3.96 -3.42
CA ALA A 28 -11.39 4.37 -3.54
C ALA A 28 -11.30 5.89 -3.67
N THR A 29 -10.28 6.48 -3.06
CA THR A 29 -9.89 7.87 -3.28
C THR A 29 -8.89 7.91 -4.43
N VAL A 30 -9.18 8.71 -5.45
CA VAL A 30 -8.29 8.94 -6.60
C VAL A 30 -7.61 10.28 -6.39
N PHE A 31 -6.28 10.30 -6.50
CA PHE A 31 -5.46 11.50 -6.56
C PHE A 31 -4.79 11.58 -7.92
N ALA A 32 -4.97 12.70 -8.61
CA ALA A 32 -4.28 13.02 -9.85
C ALA A 32 -3.28 14.15 -9.60
N THR A 33 -2.03 13.92 -10.02
CA THR A 33 -0.91 14.85 -9.90
C THR A 33 -0.08 14.80 -11.16
N ALA A 34 0.86 15.73 -11.36
CA ALA A 34 1.75 15.72 -12.54
C ALA A 34 2.49 14.38 -12.76
N ASN A 35 2.71 13.58 -11.71
CA ASN A 35 3.39 12.29 -11.78
C ASN A 35 2.48 11.13 -12.21
N GLY A 36 1.16 11.32 -12.19
CA GLY A 36 0.19 10.29 -12.54
C GLY A 36 -0.98 10.15 -11.55
N LEU A 37 -1.65 9.01 -11.62
CA LEU A 37 -2.79 8.67 -10.77
C LEU A 37 -2.38 7.76 -9.62
N LYS A 38 -2.80 8.13 -8.40
CA LYS A 38 -2.76 7.28 -7.22
C LYS A 38 -4.19 6.90 -6.83
N ILE A 39 -4.47 5.62 -6.74
CA ILE A 39 -5.75 5.09 -6.28
C ILE A 39 -5.52 4.46 -4.91
N THR A 40 -6.21 4.99 -3.91
CA THR A 40 -6.07 4.60 -2.50
C THR A 40 -7.36 3.96 -2.01
N VAL A 41 -7.26 2.76 -1.46
CA VAL A 41 -8.35 2.02 -0.81
C VAL A 41 -7.95 1.77 0.63
N GLU A 42 -8.85 2.03 1.56
CA GLU A 42 -8.58 1.95 2.99
C GLU A 42 -9.61 1.07 3.68
N ASP A 43 -9.18 0.40 4.74
CA ASP A 43 -10.06 -0.38 5.59
C ASP A 43 -9.67 -0.26 7.07
N ALA A 44 -10.70 -0.07 7.91
CA ALA A 44 -10.64 -0.04 9.37
C ALA A 44 -9.55 0.88 9.97
N LYS A 45 -9.03 1.85 9.20
CA LYS A 45 -7.85 2.65 9.54
C LYS A 45 -6.58 1.85 9.84
N CYS A 46 -6.57 0.57 9.49
CA CYS A 46 -5.50 -0.37 9.83
C CYS A 46 -4.73 -0.84 8.60
N ILE A 47 -5.38 -0.82 7.43
CA ILE A 47 -4.75 -1.13 6.15
C ILE A 47 -5.10 -0.10 5.09
N GLN A 48 -4.12 0.23 4.27
CA GLN A 48 -4.28 1.04 3.09
C GLN A 48 -3.55 0.40 1.91
N GLY A 49 -4.27 0.18 0.82
CA GLY A 49 -3.71 -0.24 -0.47
C GLY A 49 -3.63 0.94 -1.42
N ASN A 50 -2.48 1.10 -2.05
CA ASN A 50 -2.20 2.16 -3.02
C ASN A 50 -1.79 1.53 -4.34
N ALA A 51 -2.51 1.85 -5.40
CA ALA A 51 -2.12 1.58 -6.77
C ALA A 51 -1.59 2.87 -7.39
N PHE A 52 -0.38 2.84 -7.94
CA PHE A 52 0.19 3.99 -8.63
C PHE A 52 0.32 3.72 -10.13
N LEU A 53 -0.18 4.66 -10.93
CA LEU A 53 -0.13 4.66 -12.38
C LEU A 53 0.61 5.92 -12.83
N HIS A 54 1.84 5.74 -13.28
CA HIS A 54 2.69 6.82 -13.79
C HIS A 54 2.05 7.54 -14.98
N ALA A 55 2.28 8.86 -15.10
CA ALA A 55 1.75 9.66 -16.18
C ALA A 55 2.18 9.15 -17.57
N GLU A 56 3.38 8.56 -17.66
CA GLU A 56 3.97 7.96 -18.85
C GLU A 56 3.19 6.74 -19.38
N LEU A 57 2.31 6.13 -18.57
CA LEU A 57 1.40 5.07 -19.03
C LEU A 57 0.30 5.61 -19.97
N PHE A 58 0.06 6.93 -19.97
CA PHE A 58 -1.00 7.55 -20.74
C PHE A 58 -0.42 8.26 -21.97
N ARG A 59 -1.10 8.11 -23.11
CA ARG A 59 -0.75 8.82 -24.35
C ARG A 59 -0.94 10.34 -24.19
N GLU A 60 -2.00 10.72 -23.50
CA GLU A 60 -2.20 12.09 -23.05
C GLU A 60 -2.56 12.07 -21.57
N TYR A 61 -1.99 13.00 -20.81
CA TYR A 61 -2.30 13.22 -19.41
C TYR A 61 -2.24 14.72 -19.12
N LYS A 62 -3.40 15.33 -18.83
CA LYS A 62 -3.55 16.77 -18.63
C LYS A 62 -4.34 17.02 -17.38
N LEU A 63 -3.81 17.90 -16.53
CA LEU A 63 -4.47 18.39 -15.32
C LEU A 63 -4.57 19.91 -15.39
N SER A 64 -5.69 20.46 -14.91
CA SER A 64 -5.84 21.92 -14.79
C SER A 64 -5.45 22.48 -13.42
N LYS A 65 -5.12 21.60 -12.46
CA LYS A 65 -4.62 21.92 -11.11
C LYS A 65 -3.52 20.94 -10.72
N ASP A 66 -2.66 21.35 -9.80
CA ASP A 66 -1.51 20.54 -9.33
C ASP A 66 -1.94 19.23 -8.69
N VAL A 67 -3.04 19.27 -7.93
CA VAL A 67 -3.62 18.12 -7.24
C VAL A 67 -5.13 18.15 -7.41
N ILE A 68 -5.69 17.06 -7.90
CA ILE A 68 -7.14 16.85 -8.01
C ILE A 68 -7.47 15.54 -7.31
N SER A 69 -8.47 15.57 -6.43
CA SER A 69 -8.89 14.40 -5.69
C SER A 69 -10.40 14.24 -5.66
N PHE A 70 -10.86 13.01 -5.80
CA PHE A 70 -12.26 12.64 -5.64
C PHE A 70 -12.35 11.17 -5.21
N LYS A 71 -13.47 10.80 -4.61
CA LYS A 71 -13.76 9.41 -4.25
C LYS A 71 -14.74 8.81 -5.25
N THR A 72 -14.60 7.53 -5.56
CA THR A 72 -15.48 6.81 -6.49
C THR A 72 -15.65 5.35 -6.06
N ASN A 73 -16.64 4.67 -6.62
CA ASN A 73 -16.81 3.23 -6.41
C ASN A 73 -15.84 2.47 -7.32
N ILE A 74 -14.86 1.78 -6.72
CA ILE A 74 -13.81 1.07 -7.46
C ILE A 74 -14.35 -0.16 -8.18
N ASN A 75 -15.38 -0.82 -7.64
CA ASN A 75 -16.02 -1.96 -8.32
C ASN A 75 -16.67 -1.48 -9.62
N VAL A 76 -17.45 -0.40 -9.57
CA VAL A 76 -18.08 0.20 -10.76
C VAL A 76 -17.03 0.66 -11.76
N LEU A 77 -15.94 1.29 -11.29
CA LEU A 77 -14.84 1.69 -12.16
C LEU A 77 -14.22 0.49 -12.90
N ILE A 78 -13.92 -0.60 -12.18
CA ILE A 78 -13.35 -1.82 -12.77
C ILE A 78 -14.34 -2.48 -13.73
N ASP A 79 -15.62 -2.53 -13.40
CA ASP A 79 -16.67 -3.09 -14.26
C ASP A 79 -16.81 -2.31 -15.56
N CYS A 80 -16.83 -0.97 -15.49
CA CYS A 80 -16.86 -0.10 -16.68
C CYS A 80 -15.60 -0.26 -17.54
N LEU A 81 -14.42 -0.32 -16.92
CA LEU A 81 -13.16 -0.57 -17.66
C LEU A 81 -13.14 -1.96 -18.31
N SER A 82 -13.87 -2.92 -17.74
CA SER A 82 -13.93 -4.31 -18.21
C SER A 82 -15.14 -4.59 -19.11
N ILE A 83 -15.83 -3.57 -19.63
CA ILE A 83 -17.10 -3.74 -20.34
C ILE A 83 -17.01 -4.64 -21.59
N PHE A 84 -15.86 -4.64 -22.27
CA PHE A 84 -15.57 -5.50 -23.42
C PHE A 84 -14.93 -6.84 -23.03
N GLY A 85 -14.78 -7.11 -21.74
CA GLY A 85 -14.12 -8.30 -21.20
C GLY A 85 -12.60 -8.24 -21.21
N MET A 86 -11.97 -9.19 -20.51
CA MET A 86 -10.50 -9.29 -20.36
C MET A 86 -9.89 -10.54 -21.02
N THR A 87 -10.70 -11.36 -21.66
CA THR A 87 -10.30 -12.70 -22.14
C THR A 87 -9.50 -12.64 -23.44
N SER A 88 -9.69 -11.60 -24.25
CA SER A 88 -8.97 -11.40 -25.50
C SER A 88 -7.68 -10.61 -25.24
N GLN A 89 -6.54 -11.30 -25.34
CA GLN A 89 -5.20 -10.70 -25.29
C GLN A 89 -4.80 -10.04 -26.63
N THR A 90 -5.55 -10.28 -27.71
CA THR A 90 -5.21 -9.79 -29.05
C THR A 90 -5.87 -8.46 -29.39
N SER A 91 -6.94 -8.08 -28.68
CA SER A 91 -7.60 -6.78 -28.85
C SER A 91 -7.17 -5.80 -27.76
N SER A 92 -6.92 -4.56 -28.14
CA SER A 92 -6.73 -3.45 -27.21
C SER A 92 -8.04 -2.66 -27.08
N THR A 93 -8.32 -2.20 -25.87
CA THR A 93 -9.45 -1.31 -25.59
C THR A 93 -8.90 0.08 -25.34
N SER A 94 -9.11 1.02 -26.25
CA SER A 94 -8.68 2.40 -25.99
C SER A 94 -9.60 3.05 -24.94
N LEU A 95 -9.07 4.00 -24.18
CA LEU A 95 -9.78 4.69 -23.12
C LEU A 95 -9.49 6.19 -23.20
N ILE A 96 -10.54 6.98 -23.08
CA ILE A 96 -10.49 8.39 -22.68
C ILE A 96 -11.21 8.51 -21.35
N MET A 97 -10.55 9.09 -20.35
CA MET A 97 -11.15 9.38 -19.05
C MET A 97 -11.13 10.89 -18.82
N THR A 98 -12.29 11.44 -18.48
CA THR A 98 -12.48 12.88 -18.27
C THR A 98 -13.18 13.13 -16.94
N TYR A 99 -12.65 14.09 -16.18
CA TYR A 99 -13.31 14.64 -14.99
C TYR A 99 -13.40 16.15 -15.19
N LYS A 100 -14.60 16.69 -15.42
CA LYS A 100 -14.78 18.06 -15.94
C LYS A 100 -14.63 19.11 -14.86
N GLU A 101 -15.30 18.93 -13.73
CA GLU A 101 -15.35 19.87 -12.63
C GLU A 101 -15.59 19.17 -11.30
N TYR A 102 -15.39 19.87 -10.19
CA TYR A 102 -15.59 19.31 -8.87
C TYR A 102 -17.05 18.87 -8.68
N GLY A 103 -17.26 17.64 -8.24
CA GLY A 103 -18.59 17.03 -8.07
C GLY A 103 -19.22 16.48 -9.35
N SER A 104 -18.58 16.60 -10.52
CA SER A 104 -19.08 15.96 -11.75
C SER A 104 -18.90 14.45 -11.74
N THR A 105 -19.43 13.76 -12.75
CA THR A 105 -19.10 12.35 -12.98
C THR A 105 -17.66 12.19 -13.48
N LEU A 106 -17.10 11.02 -13.25
CA LEU A 106 -15.94 10.51 -13.98
C LEU A 106 -16.47 9.87 -15.26
N ASP A 107 -16.23 10.52 -16.39
CA ASP A 107 -16.70 10.10 -17.70
C ASP A 107 -15.63 9.22 -18.37
N LEU A 108 -15.99 8.00 -18.76
CA LEU A 108 -15.14 7.06 -19.48
C LEU A 108 -15.72 6.85 -20.88
N LEU A 109 -14.87 6.96 -21.90
CA LEU A 109 -15.17 6.59 -23.27
C LEU A 109 -14.20 5.49 -23.68
N LEU A 110 -14.73 4.29 -23.89
CA LEU A 110 -13.95 3.12 -24.30
C LEU A 110 -14.28 2.74 -25.74
N GLU A 111 -13.28 2.31 -26.49
CA GLU A 111 -13.47 1.77 -27.84
C GLU A 111 -12.67 0.48 -28.05
N GLU A 112 -13.34 -0.56 -28.52
CA GLU A 112 -12.72 -1.81 -28.97
C GLU A 112 -13.31 -2.22 -30.33
N ASN A 113 -12.47 -2.40 -31.35
CA ASN A 113 -12.86 -2.83 -32.71
C ASN A 113 -14.00 -1.99 -33.33
N GLY A 114 -14.01 -0.67 -33.11
CA GLY A 114 -15.02 0.26 -33.62
C GLY A 114 -16.34 0.28 -32.83
N VAL A 115 -16.46 -0.52 -31.76
CA VAL A 115 -17.58 -0.44 -30.82
C VAL A 115 -17.20 0.50 -29.69
N VAL A 116 -18.05 1.50 -29.44
CA VAL A 116 -17.82 2.54 -28.42
C VAL A 116 -18.76 2.33 -27.24
N ALA A 117 -18.24 2.43 -26.03
CA ALA A 117 -18.99 2.42 -24.78
C ALA A 117 -18.71 3.71 -23.99
N GLU A 118 -19.76 4.35 -23.50
CA GLU A 118 -19.67 5.52 -22.62
C GLU A 118 -20.19 5.14 -21.23
N CYS A 119 -19.43 5.50 -20.19
CA CYS A 119 -19.78 5.26 -18.79
C CYS A 119 -19.62 6.55 -17.98
N ASN A 120 -20.63 6.91 -17.20
CA ASN A 120 -20.58 8.07 -16.32
C ASN A 120 -20.67 7.60 -14.86
N ILE A 121 -19.55 7.69 -14.14
CA ILE A 121 -19.44 7.17 -12.78
C ILE A 121 -19.58 8.32 -11.79
N LYS A 122 -20.47 8.18 -10.81
CA LYS A 122 -20.65 9.21 -9.77
C LYS A 122 -19.40 9.33 -8.91
N THR A 123 -18.99 10.57 -8.63
CA THR A 123 -17.92 10.88 -7.70
C THR A 123 -18.47 11.38 -6.37
N MET A 124 -17.63 11.36 -5.34
CA MET A 124 -17.90 11.90 -4.02
C MET A 124 -16.72 12.79 -3.60
N GLU A 125 -16.96 13.65 -2.63
CA GLU A 125 -15.91 14.44 -1.99
C GLU A 125 -14.84 13.50 -1.38
N ALA A 126 -13.58 13.82 -1.65
CA ALA A 126 -12.46 13.13 -1.04
C ALA A 126 -12.20 13.73 0.36
N PHE A 127 -12.12 12.87 1.36
CA PHE A 127 -11.65 13.24 2.70
C PHE A 127 -10.16 12.93 2.83
N GLU A 128 -9.53 13.41 3.90
CA GLU A 128 -8.16 13.04 4.25
C GLU A 128 -8.01 11.51 4.30
N VAL A 129 -7.05 11.00 3.54
CA VAL A 129 -6.59 9.61 3.63
C VAL A 129 -5.53 9.51 4.71
N LEU A 130 -5.34 8.30 5.24
CA LEU A 130 -4.30 8.02 6.22
C LEU A 130 -2.93 8.36 5.62
N ASP A 131 -2.18 9.15 6.36
CA ASP A 131 -0.78 9.40 6.07
C ASP A 131 0.07 8.42 6.88
N PHE A 132 0.34 7.26 6.27
CA PHE A 132 1.34 6.36 6.80
C PHE A 132 2.71 6.98 6.53
N ASP A 133 3.22 7.74 7.50
CA ASP A 133 4.57 8.30 7.48
C ASP A 133 5.62 7.16 7.58
N PHE A 134 5.79 6.46 6.46
CA PHE A 134 6.84 5.49 6.22
C PHE A 134 8.08 6.17 5.63
N SER A 135 7.88 7.27 4.89
CA SER A 135 8.94 8.04 4.23
C SER A 135 9.80 8.83 5.21
N GLY A 136 9.30 9.16 6.40
CA GLY A 136 10.07 9.74 7.50
C GLY A 136 11.02 8.74 8.20
N SER A 137 10.85 7.43 7.98
CA SER A 137 11.72 6.40 8.58
C SER A 137 12.94 6.14 7.70
N SER A 138 14.09 6.73 8.04
CA SER A 138 15.36 6.54 7.32
C SER A 138 16.01 5.16 7.49
N SER A 139 15.36 4.25 8.22
CA SER A 139 15.95 3.01 8.75
C SER A 139 14.93 1.85 8.83
N ALA A 140 14.21 1.56 7.75
CA ALA A 140 13.39 0.35 7.69
C ALA A 140 14.23 -0.91 7.37
N ASP A 141 13.86 -2.04 7.97
CA ASP A 141 14.30 -3.36 7.54
C ASP A 141 13.68 -3.63 6.15
N LYS A 142 14.46 -4.12 5.18
CA LYS A 142 14.05 -4.29 3.77
C LYS A 142 14.38 -5.69 3.27
N ILE A 143 13.37 -6.39 2.76
CA ILE A 143 13.51 -7.70 2.15
C ILE A 143 12.84 -7.66 0.78
N ILE A 144 13.56 -8.05 -0.28
CA ILE A 144 13.01 -8.20 -1.63
C ILE A 144 13.16 -9.64 -2.04
N VAL A 145 12.06 -10.24 -2.49
CA VAL A 145 12.01 -11.65 -2.89
C VAL A 145 11.20 -11.83 -4.16
N LYS A 146 11.49 -12.92 -4.87
CA LYS A 146 10.62 -13.43 -5.94
C LYS A 146 9.26 -13.78 -5.37
N SER A 147 8.19 -13.33 -6.00
CA SER A 147 6.82 -13.50 -5.50
C SER A 147 6.40 -14.97 -5.32
N GLU A 148 7.01 -15.89 -6.06
CA GLU A 148 6.65 -17.31 -6.06
C GLU A 148 6.81 -17.95 -4.67
N CYS A 149 7.96 -17.74 -4.02
CA CYS A 149 8.21 -18.27 -2.68
C CYS A 149 7.21 -17.73 -1.64
N MET A 150 6.75 -16.49 -1.79
CA MET A 150 5.75 -15.91 -0.90
C MET A 150 4.35 -16.47 -1.18
N ARG A 151 4.02 -16.79 -2.44
CA ARG A 151 2.73 -17.44 -2.76
C ARG A 151 2.64 -18.81 -2.10
N GLU A 152 3.70 -19.59 -2.18
CA GLU A 152 3.80 -20.87 -1.50
C GLU A 152 3.64 -20.68 0.01
N ALA A 153 4.40 -19.77 0.61
CA ALA A 153 4.31 -19.43 2.03
C ALA A 153 2.87 -19.13 2.46
N PHE A 154 2.21 -18.15 1.82
CA PHE A 154 0.85 -17.74 2.20
C PHE A 154 -0.23 -18.78 1.85
N SER A 155 0.06 -19.73 0.95
CA SER A 155 -0.84 -20.85 0.67
C SER A 155 -0.78 -21.96 1.72
N GLU A 156 0.37 -22.11 2.40
CA GLU A 156 0.60 -23.12 3.43
C GLU A 156 0.24 -22.63 4.85
N LEU A 157 0.22 -21.31 5.07
CA LEU A 157 -0.13 -20.74 6.37
C LEU A 157 -1.59 -21.03 6.77
N ASP A 158 -1.79 -21.30 8.06
CA ASP A 158 -3.13 -21.51 8.61
C ASP A 158 -3.96 -20.21 8.61
N MET A 159 -4.93 -20.15 7.70
CA MET A 159 -5.83 -19.00 7.53
C MET A 159 -6.93 -18.91 8.60
N SER A 160 -7.02 -19.88 9.53
CA SER A 160 -7.85 -19.80 10.74
C SER A 160 -7.22 -18.92 11.83
N SER A 161 -5.93 -18.61 11.73
CA SER A 161 -5.26 -17.67 12.63
C SER A 161 -5.81 -16.26 12.47
N GLU A 162 -6.02 -15.56 13.58
CA GLU A 162 -6.39 -14.13 13.57
C GLU A 162 -5.16 -13.24 13.29
N ILE A 163 -3.99 -13.71 13.72
CA ILE A 163 -2.73 -12.98 13.67
C ILE A 163 -1.74 -13.63 12.72
N LEU A 164 -1.00 -12.81 12.00
CA LEU A 164 0.26 -13.15 11.35
C LEU A 164 1.39 -12.51 12.14
N GLU A 165 2.26 -13.32 12.74
CA GLU A 165 3.48 -12.83 13.36
C GLU A 165 4.63 -12.88 12.35
N LEU A 166 5.25 -11.73 12.10
CA LEU A 166 6.43 -11.55 11.27
C LEU A 166 7.64 -11.38 12.17
N THR A 167 8.61 -12.29 12.05
CA THR A 167 9.87 -12.22 12.77
C THR A 167 11.03 -12.05 11.81
N LEU A 168 11.85 -11.01 12.03
CA LEU A 168 13.09 -10.75 11.31
C LEU A 168 14.26 -11.11 12.22
N ILE A 169 15.08 -12.07 11.79
CA ILE A 169 16.23 -12.55 12.56
C ILE A 169 17.51 -12.05 11.86
N PRO A 170 18.24 -11.08 12.45
CA PRO A 170 19.42 -10.50 11.83
C PRO A 170 20.71 -11.31 12.05
N PRO A 171 21.74 -11.08 11.22
CA PRO A 171 23.11 -11.45 11.57
C PRO A 171 23.53 -10.77 12.89
N PRO A 172 24.38 -11.40 13.73
CA PRO A 172 25.19 -12.59 13.49
C PRO A 172 24.52 -13.91 13.88
N ALA A 173 23.19 -13.98 13.98
CA ALA A 173 22.50 -15.25 14.27
C ALA A 173 22.95 -16.34 13.27
N ALA A 174 23.07 -17.59 13.73
CA ALA A 174 23.56 -18.70 12.90
C ALA A 174 22.73 -18.92 11.62
N GLN A 175 21.44 -18.54 11.64
CA GLN A 175 20.54 -18.59 10.49
C GLN A 175 19.69 -17.32 10.41
N PRO A 176 20.21 -16.23 9.80
CA PRO A 176 19.44 -15.01 9.55
C PRO A 176 18.31 -15.32 8.55
N ARG A 177 17.09 -14.92 8.88
CA ARG A 177 15.89 -15.30 8.12
C ARG A 177 14.70 -14.41 8.42
N LEU A 178 13.77 -14.40 7.46
CA LEU A 178 12.39 -13.97 7.68
C LEU A 178 11.58 -15.18 8.13
N ARG A 179 10.76 -15.01 9.15
CA ARG A 179 9.80 -16.03 9.59
C ARG A 179 8.39 -15.45 9.62
N PHE A 180 7.45 -16.20 9.06
CA PHE A 180 6.03 -16.00 9.33
C PHE A 180 5.54 -17.09 10.26
N THR A 181 4.74 -16.69 11.25
CA THR A 181 4.10 -17.61 12.19
C THR A 181 2.60 -17.34 12.23
N THR A 182 1.81 -18.41 12.16
CA THR A 182 0.36 -18.37 12.42
C THR A 182 0.00 -19.30 13.56
N TYR A 183 -1.07 -18.96 14.29
CA TYR A 183 -1.56 -19.66 15.48
C TYR A 183 -2.99 -20.13 15.22
N GLY A 184 -3.14 -21.10 14.34
CA GLY A 184 -4.46 -21.60 13.96
C GLY A 184 -4.94 -22.77 14.82
N LEU A 185 -6.12 -23.30 14.48
CA LEU A 185 -6.78 -24.35 15.26
C LEU A 185 -5.99 -25.67 15.28
N ALA A 186 -5.23 -25.95 14.22
CA ALA A 186 -4.41 -27.15 14.11
C ALA A 186 -3.05 -27.03 14.81
N GLY A 187 -2.75 -25.87 15.40
CA GLY A 187 -1.50 -25.56 16.07
C GLY A 187 -0.73 -24.43 15.40
N THR A 188 0.50 -24.24 15.85
CA THR A 188 1.39 -23.19 15.32
C THR A 188 2.06 -23.66 14.04
N MET A 189 1.97 -22.86 12.98
CA MET A 189 2.68 -23.07 11.73
C MET A 189 3.78 -22.03 11.57
N HIS A 190 4.92 -22.44 11.03
CA HIS A 190 6.05 -21.56 10.74
C HIS A 190 6.46 -21.72 9.28
N PHE A 191 6.64 -20.59 8.61
CA PHE A 191 7.35 -20.51 7.35
C PHE A 191 8.67 -19.78 7.59
N ASP A 192 9.80 -20.36 7.18
CA ASP A 192 11.13 -19.78 7.28
C ASP A 192 11.70 -19.52 5.89
N LEU A 193 12.09 -18.27 5.62
CA LEU A 193 12.87 -17.88 4.45
C LEU A 193 14.28 -17.48 4.88
N PRO A 194 15.28 -18.36 4.70
CA PRO A 194 16.68 -18.04 4.97
C PRO A 194 17.18 -16.90 4.09
N ARG A 195 18.02 -16.02 4.66
CA ARG A 195 18.72 -14.96 3.90
C ARG A 195 19.48 -15.49 2.69
N SER A 196 19.98 -16.71 2.76
CA SER A 196 20.78 -17.36 1.71
C SER A 196 19.94 -18.04 0.62
N SER A 197 18.62 -17.93 0.66
CA SER A 197 17.75 -18.49 -0.38
C SER A 197 17.98 -17.81 -1.73
N ASP A 198 17.91 -18.57 -2.82
CA ASP A 198 17.97 -18.11 -4.22
C ASP A 198 16.73 -17.29 -4.65
N GLN A 199 15.71 -17.27 -3.81
CA GLN A 199 14.50 -16.47 -3.96
C GLN A 199 14.66 -15.06 -3.39
N VAL A 200 15.70 -14.83 -2.57
CA VAL A 200 16.00 -13.56 -1.93
C VAL A 200 16.91 -12.73 -2.82
N GLU A 201 16.44 -11.54 -3.20
CA GLU A 201 17.22 -10.56 -3.97
C GLU A 201 17.87 -9.55 -3.02
N VAL A 202 17.15 -9.08 -2.01
CA VAL A 202 17.65 -8.13 -1.00
C VAL A 202 17.24 -8.62 0.40
N PHE A 203 18.18 -8.55 1.36
CA PHE A 203 17.93 -8.87 2.76
C PHE A 203 18.77 -7.96 3.67
N GLU A 204 18.17 -6.83 4.02
CA GLU A 204 18.80 -5.77 4.79
C GLU A 204 18.05 -5.56 6.10
N LEU A 205 18.68 -5.96 7.20
CA LEU A 205 18.15 -5.72 8.54
C LEU A 205 19.05 -4.70 9.23
N ARG A 206 18.45 -3.63 9.75
CA ARG A 206 19.16 -2.49 10.35
C ARG A 206 19.53 -2.75 11.81
N SER A 207 18.69 -3.50 12.53
CA SER A 207 18.93 -3.87 13.92
C SER A 207 19.73 -5.17 14.01
N ALA A 208 20.61 -5.26 15.03
CA ALA A 208 21.28 -6.51 15.40
C ALA A 208 20.43 -7.41 16.31
N ALA A 209 19.28 -6.91 16.80
CA ALA A 209 18.32 -7.66 17.58
C ALA A 209 17.16 -8.16 16.71
N PRO A 210 16.61 -9.37 16.96
CA PRO A 210 15.42 -9.83 16.29
C PRO A 210 14.25 -8.85 16.42
N ARG A 211 13.52 -8.63 15.33
CA ARG A 211 12.28 -7.85 15.33
C ARG A 211 11.10 -8.80 15.23
N VAL A 212 10.09 -8.59 16.08
CA VAL A 212 8.81 -9.28 16.02
C VAL A 212 7.71 -8.24 15.89
N ALA A 213 6.81 -8.43 14.93
CA ALA A 213 5.62 -7.62 14.76
C ALA A 213 4.44 -8.52 14.40
N ARG A 214 3.26 -8.22 14.94
CA ARG A 214 2.02 -8.97 14.72
C ARG A 214 1.07 -8.12 13.91
N TYR A 215 0.31 -8.75 13.02
CA TYR A 215 -0.67 -8.07 12.17
C TYR A 215 -1.93 -8.92 12.11
N ARG A 216 -3.10 -8.29 12.00
CA ARG A 216 -4.35 -9.04 11.75
C ARG A 216 -4.28 -9.68 10.38
N LEU A 217 -4.25 -11.01 10.34
CA LEU A 217 -4.12 -11.77 9.11
C LEU A 217 -5.28 -11.48 8.15
N SER A 218 -6.50 -11.27 8.68
CA SER A 218 -7.68 -10.93 7.90
C SER A 218 -7.51 -9.64 7.08
N LEU A 219 -6.81 -8.64 7.62
CA LEU A 219 -6.54 -7.38 6.95
C LEU A 219 -5.47 -7.53 5.87
N LEU A 220 -4.47 -8.39 6.05
CA LEU A 220 -3.40 -8.59 5.07
C LEU A 220 -3.78 -9.42 3.84
N ARG A 221 -4.92 -10.13 3.88
CA ARG A 221 -5.39 -11.00 2.77
C ARG A 221 -5.39 -10.33 1.38
N PRO A 222 -5.80 -9.07 1.20
CA PRO A 222 -5.72 -8.40 -0.11
C PRO A 222 -4.30 -8.33 -0.67
N ALA A 223 -3.32 -8.03 0.20
CA ALA A 223 -1.92 -7.95 -0.17
C ALA A 223 -1.34 -9.34 -0.46
N THR A 224 -1.56 -10.30 0.45
CA THR A 224 -0.91 -11.62 0.41
C THR A 224 -1.53 -12.61 -0.57
N ASN A 225 -2.78 -12.40 -0.99
CA ASN A 225 -3.45 -13.26 -1.96
C ASN A 225 -3.54 -12.57 -3.32
N ARG A 226 -4.36 -11.51 -3.42
CA ARG A 226 -4.70 -10.93 -4.71
C ARG A 226 -3.52 -10.20 -5.35
N ALA A 227 -2.92 -9.23 -4.67
CA ALA A 227 -1.79 -8.50 -5.22
C ALA A 227 -0.58 -9.42 -5.49
N LEU A 228 -0.29 -10.33 -4.56
CA LEU A 228 0.78 -11.31 -4.71
C LEU A 228 0.59 -12.30 -5.88
N SER A 229 -0.65 -12.68 -6.19
CA SER A 229 -0.96 -13.53 -7.36
C SER A 229 -0.56 -12.88 -8.70
N MET A 230 -0.51 -11.55 -8.75
CA MET A 230 -0.24 -10.75 -9.94
C MET A 230 1.20 -10.24 -9.99
N ALA A 231 1.91 -10.33 -8.86
CA ALA A 231 3.24 -9.80 -8.69
C ALA A 231 4.31 -10.77 -9.21
N THR A 232 5.44 -10.20 -9.64
CA THR A 232 6.69 -10.93 -9.95
C THR A 232 7.72 -10.81 -8.83
N ARG A 233 7.69 -9.68 -8.11
CA ARG A 233 8.49 -9.40 -6.92
C ARG A 233 7.66 -8.77 -5.84
N ILE A 234 8.07 -8.99 -4.60
CA ILE A 234 7.52 -8.30 -3.43
C ILE A 234 8.65 -7.75 -2.57
N SER A 235 8.52 -6.48 -2.18
CA SER A 235 9.34 -5.83 -1.16
C SER A 235 8.54 -5.78 0.14
N LEU A 236 9.12 -6.31 1.20
CA LEU A 236 8.63 -6.21 2.56
C LEU A 236 9.52 -5.22 3.30
N ARG A 237 8.90 -4.16 3.82
CA ARG A 237 9.59 -3.16 4.63
C ARG A 237 8.94 -3.07 6.00
N VAL A 238 9.74 -3.13 7.05
CA VAL A 238 9.28 -2.97 8.43
C VAL A 238 10.05 -1.85 9.08
N ASN A 239 9.35 -0.81 9.54
CA ASN A 239 10.00 0.31 10.22
C ASN A 239 10.22 0.02 11.72
N GLU A 240 10.84 0.96 12.43
CA GLU A 240 11.16 0.82 13.85
C GLU A 240 9.92 0.63 14.74
N ARG A 241 8.77 1.18 14.32
CA ARG A 241 7.47 1.06 15.00
C ARG A 241 6.74 -0.24 14.67
N GLY A 242 7.29 -1.10 13.82
CA GLY A 242 6.63 -2.35 13.40
C GLY A 242 5.52 -2.14 12.38
N PHE A 243 5.42 -0.98 11.73
CA PHE A 243 4.54 -0.83 10.59
C PHE A 243 5.09 -1.64 9.43
N LEU A 244 4.21 -2.26 8.65
CA LEU A 244 4.55 -3.06 7.49
C LEU A 244 4.18 -2.32 6.21
N SER A 245 5.11 -2.31 5.26
CA SER A 245 4.89 -1.95 3.86
C SER A 245 5.13 -3.20 3.01
N MET A 246 4.14 -3.58 2.19
CA MET A 246 4.22 -4.66 1.22
C MET A 246 4.04 -4.09 -0.18
N GLN A 247 5.14 -3.91 -0.90
CA GLN A 247 5.13 -3.38 -2.27
C GLN A 247 5.26 -4.52 -3.28
N HIS A 248 4.33 -4.57 -4.22
CA HIS A 248 4.20 -5.59 -5.25
C HIS A 248 4.54 -5.00 -6.61
N MET A 249 5.47 -5.63 -7.32
CA MET A 249 5.80 -5.29 -8.70
C MET A 249 4.93 -6.13 -9.64
N ILE A 250 4.05 -5.49 -10.41
CA ILE A 250 3.17 -6.13 -11.39
C ILE A 250 3.68 -5.79 -12.79
N ASN A 251 4.00 -6.80 -13.58
CA ASN A 251 4.44 -6.59 -14.96
C ASN A 251 3.22 -6.26 -15.85
N LEU A 252 3.37 -5.22 -16.67
CA LEU A 252 2.40 -4.79 -17.66
C LEU A 252 2.74 -5.39 -19.03
N ALA A 253 1.76 -5.41 -19.95
CA ALA A 253 1.88 -6.11 -21.24
C ALA A 253 2.93 -5.53 -22.19
N ASP A 254 3.34 -4.29 -21.97
CA ASP A 254 4.33 -3.54 -22.75
C ASP A 254 5.75 -3.58 -22.14
N GLY A 255 5.96 -4.43 -21.13
CA GLY A 255 7.24 -4.53 -20.42
C GLY A 255 7.45 -3.45 -19.36
N GLN A 256 6.48 -2.54 -19.17
CA GLN A 256 6.48 -1.63 -18.04
C GLN A 256 6.13 -2.38 -16.74
N ALA A 257 6.40 -1.75 -15.60
CA ALA A 257 6.02 -2.26 -14.30
C ALA A 257 5.07 -1.26 -13.61
N ALA A 258 4.02 -1.78 -12.99
CA ALA A 258 3.19 -1.04 -12.05
C ALA A 258 3.50 -1.50 -10.63
N PHE A 259 3.31 -0.59 -9.68
CA PHE A 259 3.54 -0.86 -8.27
C PHE A 259 2.24 -0.74 -7.48
N VAL A 260 2.01 -1.72 -6.62
CA VAL A 260 0.93 -1.73 -5.65
C VAL A 260 1.51 -1.87 -4.26
N GLU A 261 1.24 -0.90 -3.38
CA GLU A 261 1.80 -0.88 -2.04
C GLU A 261 0.70 -0.95 -0.98
N PHE A 262 0.87 -1.85 -0.03
CA PHE A 262 0.01 -1.96 1.14
C PHE A 262 0.76 -1.50 2.38
N PHE A 263 0.13 -0.63 3.16
CA PHE A 263 0.56 -0.28 4.51
C PHE A 263 -0.35 -0.96 5.52
N CYS A 264 0.24 -1.56 6.55
CA CYS A 264 -0.49 -2.17 7.64
C CYS A 264 0.15 -1.79 8.98
N VAL A 265 -0.69 -1.37 9.93
CA VAL A 265 -0.28 -1.14 11.32
C VAL A 265 -0.07 -2.49 12.02
N PRO A 266 0.90 -2.59 12.94
CA PRO A 266 0.96 -3.75 13.81
C PRO A 266 -0.30 -3.81 14.68
N ASP A 267 -0.73 -5.03 15.00
CA ASP A 267 -1.70 -5.25 16.05
C ASP A 267 -0.97 -5.15 17.39
N GLU A 268 -1.31 -4.13 18.16
CA GLU A 268 -0.82 -4.00 19.53
C GLU A 268 -1.61 -5.02 20.37
N ASP A 269 -0.89 -5.98 20.99
CA ASP A 269 -1.48 -6.71 22.11
C ASP A 269 -1.82 -5.65 23.17
N ASP A 270 -3.11 -5.39 23.40
CA ASP A 270 -3.59 -4.77 24.64
C ASP A 270 -3.17 -5.72 25.76
N GLY A 271 -1.92 -5.61 26.18
CA GLY A 271 -1.37 -6.48 27.21
C GLY A 271 -2.27 -6.35 28.41
N GLU A 272 -2.96 -7.45 28.75
CA GLU A 272 -3.43 -7.65 30.11
C GLU A 272 -2.19 -7.51 31.00
N GLN A 273 -1.95 -6.29 31.49
CA GLN A 273 -1.26 -6.10 32.74
C GLN A 273 -2.11 -6.86 33.74
N SER A 274 -1.74 -8.11 33.99
CA SER A 274 -2.25 -8.90 35.09
C SER A 274 -1.88 -8.08 36.32
N GLY A 275 -2.84 -7.31 36.81
CA GLY A 275 -2.72 -6.49 37.99
C GLY A 275 -2.38 -7.42 39.13
N ASP A 276 -1.13 -7.40 39.56
CA ASP A 276 -0.70 -7.92 40.84
C ASP A 276 -1.35 -7.04 41.92
N ASP A 277 -2.58 -7.39 42.29
CA ASP A 277 -3.29 -6.76 43.40
C ASP A 277 -2.87 -7.45 44.70
N GLY A 278 -2.12 -6.72 45.52
CA GLY A 278 -2.28 -6.79 46.96
C GLY A 278 -1.03 -7.11 47.77
N THR A 279 -0.26 -6.07 48.11
CA THR A 279 -0.02 -5.81 49.55
C THR A 279 0.32 -4.35 49.84
N LEU A 280 -0.56 -3.74 50.62
CA LEU A 280 -0.52 -2.38 51.15
C LEU A 280 0.71 -2.13 52.03
N SER A 281 1.38 -0.98 51.85
CA SER A 281 1.70 -0.12 52.99
C SER A 281 1.82 1.36 52.58
N ARG A 282 1.09 2.18 53.33
CA ARG A 282 0.97 3.63 53.26
C ARG A 282 2.32 4.31 53.55
N THR A 283 2.60 5.46 52.93
CA THR A 283 2.61 6.78 53.61
C THR A 283 2.97 7.96 52.68
N ALA A 284 2.15 9.01 52.78
CA ALA A 284 2.46 10.46 52.72
C ALA A 284 2.94 11.14 51.41
N GLN A 285 2.05 11.97 50.87
CA GLN A 285 2.28 13.23 50.12
C GLN A 285 2.47 14.42 51.11
N PRO A 286 2.76 15.71 50.75
CA PRO A 286 2.89 16.43 49.44
C PRO A 286 4.11 17.44 49.44
N PRO A 287 4.21 18.61 48.71
CA PRO A 287 3.39 19.24 47.64
C PRO A 287 4.15 19.87 46.41
N ASP A 288 3.34 20.25 45.41
CA ASP A 288 3.44 21.25 44.31
C ASP A 288 4.76 21.99 43.97
N VAL A 289 5.15 21.99 42.67
CA VAL A 289 5.69 23.17 41.95
C VAL A 289 5.39 23.14 40.43
N GLN A 290 4.64 24.16 40.01
CA GLN A 290 4.53 24.93 38.75
C GLN A 290 5.05 24.42 37.38
N SER A 291 4.13 24.66 36.43
CA SER A 291 4.24 24.77 34.97
C SER A 291 5.18 25.87 34.47
N THR A 292 5.91 25.59 33.38
CA THR A 292 6.38 26.60 32.44
C THR A 292 6.39 26.07 31.00
N SER A 293 5.72 26.81 30.12
CA SER A 293 5.72 26.69 28.67
C SER A 293 6.97 27.30 28.05
N LEU A 294 7.41 26.78 26.91
CA LEU A 294 8.30 27.50 25.99
C LEU A 294 7.82 27.31 24.55
N ALA A 295 7.29 28.42 23.99
CA ALA A 295 7.21 28.70 22.57
C ALA A 295 8.62 28.55 21.95
N GLY A 296 8.79 27.94 20.78
CA GLY A 296 8.40 28.51 19.49
C GLY A 296 9.57 29.32 18.92
N VAL A 297 10.43 28.68 18.14
CA VAL A 297 11.43 29.36 17.30
C VAL A 297 10.98 29.21 15.84
N PRO A 298 10.81 30.31 15.08
CA PRO A 298 10.37 30.21 13.69
C PRO A 298 11.56 29.85 12.79
N MET A 299 11.43 28.77 12.03
CA MET A 299 12.36 28.46 10.92
C MET A 299 12.03 29.33 9.71
N SER A 300 13.07 29.92 9.12
CA SER A 300 13.01 30.88 8.02
C SER A 300 12.60 30.26 6.68
N ASP A 301 11.86 31.03 5.87
CA ASP A 301 11.28 30.66 4.55
C ASP A 301 12.26 30.13 3.48
N VAL A 302 13.58 30.16 3.74
CA VAL A 302 14.61 29.72 2.81
C VAL A 302 14.85 28.19 2.85
N GLU A 303 14.50 27.52 3.95
CA GLU A 303 14.60 26.05 4.06
C GLU A 303 13.41 25.32 3.41
N ARG A 304 12.35 26.05 3.06
CA ARG A 304 11.14 25.50 2.42
C ARG A 304 11.34 25.16 0.94
N GLN A 305 12.38 25.69 0.29
CA GLN A 305 12.58 25.60 -1.16
C GLN A 305 13.60 24.56 -1.64
N LYS A 306 14.19 23.73 -0.75
CA LYS A 306 15.20 22.73 -1.14
C LYS A 306 14.85 21.27 -0.86
N ARG A 307 13.60 20.95 -0.50
CA ARG A 307 13.14 19.57 -0.27
C ARG A 307 12.02 19.17 -1.23
N THR A 308 12.25 19.36 -2.52
CA THR A 308 11.54 18.59 -3.57
C THR A 308 12.39 17.38 -3.93
N GLN A 309 12.57 16.47 -2.97
CA GLN A 309 12.88 15.09 -3.30
C GLN A 309 11.55 14.45 -3.69
N THR A 310 11.50 13.81 -4.85
CA THR A 310 10.34 13.15 -5.43
C THR A 310 9.75 12.16 -4.42
N VAL A 311 8.60 12.51 -3.84
CA VAL A 311 7.96 11.81 -2.70
C VAL A 311 7.52 10.38 -3.05
N TRP A 312 7.58 9.98 -4.32
CA TRP A 312 6.88 8.79 -4.82
C TRP A 312 7.69 7.93 -5.80
N ASP A 313 9.01 8.14 -5.91
CA ASP A 313 9.84 7.19 -6.63
C ASP A 313 10.07 5.94 -5.76
N PRO A 314 9.76 4.73 -6.25
CA PRO A 314 9.99 3.53 -5.49
C PRO A 314 11.50 3.31 -5.31
N ASP A 315 11.95 3.25 -4.06
CA ASP A 315 13.36 3.06 -3.70
C ASP A 315 13.80 1.61 -3.93
N TRP A 316 14.13 1.31 -5.19
CA TRP A 316 14.81 0.11 -5.63
C TRP A 316 16.32 0.32 -5.79
N SER A 317 16.88 1.40 -5.23
CA SER A 317 18.32 1.63 -5.39
C SER A 317 19.11 0.51 -4.71
N ASP A 318 20.00 -0.10 -5.50
CA ASP A 318 21.00 -1.10 -5.11
C ASP A 318 22.03 -0.52 -4.12
#